data_AF-A0A9W8W8X2-F1
#
_entry.id   AF-A0A9W8W8X2-F1
#
_cell.length_a   1.000
_cell.length_b   1.000
_cell.length_c   1.000
_cell.angle_alpha   90.00
_cell.angle_beta   90.00
_cell.angle_gamma   90.00
#
_symmetry.space_group_name_H-M   'P 1'
#
loop_
_entity.id
_entity.type
_entity.pdbx_description
1 polymer ?
#
loop_
_entity_poly.entity_id
_entity_poly.type
_entity_poly.pdbx_seq_one_letter_code
_entity_poly.pdbx_strand_id
1 'polypeptide(L)'
;MSAVEETATYRIRVVLASGAASKLGGAEGVVSYGSGGLRIGGARVTNQEDEIAKAVGLAKTADQVVLFVGLNSDFEREGHDRPHMDLPGRTSELVSAVAEANSKTVVVVQSGSLVSMP
;
A
#
# COMPACT_ATOMS: atom_id res chain seq x y z
N MET A 1 1.24 -22.18 -3.18
CA MET A 1 -0.13 -21.71 -2.88
C MET A 1 -0.92 -21.87 -4.17
N SER A 2 -1.95 -22.72 -4.20
CA SER A 2 -2.75 -22.93 -5.41
C SER A 2 -3.42 -21.62 -5.83
N ALA A 3 -3.44 -21.34 -7.14
CA ALA A 3 -4.06 -20.14 -7.68
C ALA A 3 -5.57 -20.14 -7.38
N VAL A 4 -6.13 -18.95 -7.14
CA VAL A 4 -7.58 -18.74 -7.07
C VAL A 4 -8.14 -18.84 -8.49
N GLU A 5 -9.14 -19.70 -8.70
CA GLU A 5 -9.80 -19.91 -9.98
C GLU A 5 -10.91 -18.87 -10.19
N GLU A 6 -11.01 -18.32 -11.39
CA GLU A 6 -11.88 -17.19 -11.72
C GLU A 6 -13.38 -17.46 -11.48
N THR A 7 -13.82 -18.70 -11.69
CA THR A 7 -15.23 -19.10 -11.60
C THR A 7 -15.54 -19.92 -10.35
N ALA A 8 -14.53 -20.20 -9.51
CA ALA A 8 -14.73 -21.00 -8.31
C ALA A 8 -15.31 -20.17 -7.17
N THR A 9 -16.20 -20.78 -6.40
CA THR A 9 -16.77 -20.18 -5.20
C THR A 9 -15.93 -20.56 -3.98
N TYR A 10 -15.44 -19.56 -3.26
CA TYR A 10 -14.65 -19.75 -2.04
C TYR A 10 -15.44 -19.34 -0.80
N ARG A 11 -15.36 -20.16 0.26
CA ARG A 11 -15.97 -19.83 1.56
C ARG A 11 -14.90 -19.37 2.54
N ILE A 12 -14.91 -18.08 2.86
CA ILE A 12 -14.00 -17.49 3.85
C ILE A 12 -14.72 -17.49 5.21
N ARG A 13 -14.19 -18.23 6.18
CA ARG A 13 -14.71 -18.23 7.56
C ARG A 13 -13.74 -17.50 8.47
N VAL A 14 -14.24 -16.48 9.15
CA VAL A 14 -13.50 -15.71 10.14
C VAL A 14 -14.07 -16.01 11.52
N VAL A 15 -13.22 -16.41 12.45
CA VAL A 15 -13.57 -16.57 13.86
C VAL A 15 -12.66 -15.66 14.64
N LEU A 16 -13.23 -14.65 15.29
CA LEU A 16 -12.50 -13.64 16.07
C LEU A 16 -12.95 -13.72 17.53
N ALA A 17 -11.98 -13.78 18.44
CA ALA A 17 -12.15 -13.48 19.85
C ALA A 17 -11.47 -12.14 20.14
N SER A 18 -12.15 -11.24 20.85
CA SER A 18 -11.62 -9.88 21.11
C SER A 18 -10.43 -9.90 22.08
N GLY A 19 -9.78 -8.75 22.26
CA GLY A 19 -8.71 -8.57 23.22
C GLY A 19 -9.06 -9.03 24.64
N ALA A 20 -10.32 -8.90 25.07
CA ALA A 20 -10.79 -9.36 26.38
C ALA A 20 -10.74 -10.89 26.56
N ALA A 21 -10.84 -11.65 25.47
CA ALA A 21 -10.71 -13.11 25.48
C ALA A 21 -9.26 -13.57 25.24
N SER A 22 -8.33 -12.64 24.96
CA SER A 22 -6.92 -12.93 24.70
C SER A 22 -6.19 -13.29 25.98
N LYS A 23 -5.29 -14.28 25.89
CA LYS A 23 -4.35 -14.64 26.97
C LYS A 23 -2.99 -13.93 26.84
N LEU A 24 -2.83 -13.10 25.81
CA LEU A 24 -1.62 -12.28 25.60
C LEU A 24 -1.72 -11.05 26.51
N GLY A 25 -0.71 -10.80 27.33
CA GLY A 25 -0.63 -9.62 28.19
C GLY A 25 0.82 -9.15 28.38
N GLY A 26 0.99 -7.87 28.72
CA GLY A 26 2.24 -7.35 29.28
C GLY A 26 3.40 -7.06 28.31
N ALA A 27 3.13 -6.73 27.03
CA ALA A 27 4.19 -6.21 26.17
C ALA A 27 4.56 -4.78 26.60
N GLU A 28 5.81 -4.58 27.01
CA GLU A 28 6.35 -3.29 27.42
C GLU A 28 6.22 -2.28 26.27
N GLY A 29 5.65 -1.09 26.54
CA GLY A 29 5.48 -0.03 25.55
C GLY A 29 4.19 -0.07 24.72
N VAL A 30 3.28 -1.04 24.93
CA VAL A 30 2.01 -1.11 24.19
C VAL A 30 0.85 -0.57 25.03
N VAL A 31 0.23 0.52 24.57
CA VAL A 31 -1.06 1.01 25.12
C VAL A 31 -2.19 0.10 24.60
N SER A 32 -2.93 -0.53 25.52
CA SER A 32 -4.03 -1.44 25.16
C SER A 32 -5.33 -0.68 24.92
N TYR A 33 -5.76 -0.59 23.66
CA TYR A 33 -7.03 0.00 23.25
C TYR A 33 -8.17 -1.05 23.29
N GLY A 34 -8.68 -1.35 24.48
CA GLY A 34 -9.93 -2.09 24.67
C GLY A 34 -10.01 -3.44 23.92
N SER A 35 -11.12 -3.66 23.21
CA SER A 35 -11.44 -4.96 22.57
C SER A 35 -10.63 -5.27 21.31
N GLY A 36 -9.95 -4.29 20.72
CA GLY A 36 -9.27 -4.45 19.43
C GLY A 36 -10.20 -4.72 18.24
N GLY A 37 -9.63 -5.15 17.11
CA GLY A 37 -10.34 -5.47 15.88
C GLY A 37 -9.49 -6.30 14.91
N LEU A 38 -10.11 -6.80 13.85
CA LEU A 38 -9.45 -7.61 12.81
C LEU A 38 -9.77 -7.05 11.42
N ARG A 39 -8.73 -6.90 10.58
CA ARG A 39 -8.85 -6.58 9.16
C ARG A 39 -8.43 -7.81 8.35
N ILE A 40 -9.30 -8.29 7.47
CA ILE A 40 -9.00 -9.32 6.48
C ILE A 40 -9.19 -8.72 5.10
N GLY A 41 -8.22 -8.95 4.23
CA GLY A 41 -8.25 -8.51 2.85
C GLY A 41 -7.47 -9.46 1.96
N GLY A 42 -7.68 -9.34 0.66
CA GLY A 42 -6.92 -10.02 -0.36
C GLY A 42 -6.67 -9.06 -1.52
N ALA A 43 -5.54 -9.25 -2.19
CA ALA A 43 -5.21 -8.56 -3.43
C ALA A 43 -4.73 -9.59 -4.44
N ARG A 44 -4.93 -9.30 -5.73
CA ARG A 44 -4.34 -10.11 -6.80
C ARG A 44 -2.82 -10.00 -6.69
N VAL A 45 -2.14 -11.13 -6.70
CA VAL A 45 -0.67 -11.15 -6.78
C VAL A 45 -0.28 -10.67 -8.18
N THR A 46 0.50 -9.61 -8.25
CA THR A 46 1.04 -9.05 -9.48
C THR A 46 2.56 -9.01 -9.42
N ASN A 47 3.20 -9.04 -10.58
CA ASN A 47 4.62 -8.76 -10.70
C ASN A 47 4.80 -7.24 -10.84
N GLN A 48 5.49 -6.63 -9.88
CA GLN A 48 5.69 -5.18 -9.86
C GLN A 48 6.50 -4.67 -11.06
N GLU A 49 7.46 -5.46 -11.55
CA GLU A 49 8.27 -5.13 -12.73
C GLU A 49 7.37 -4.95 -13.97
N ASP A 50 6.48 -5.93 -14.19
CA ASP A 50 5.60 -5.97 -15.34
C ASP A 50 4.57 -4.81 -15.29
N GLU A 51 4.05 -4.49 -14.10
CA GLU A 51 3.10 -3.38 -13.93
C GLU A 51 3.77 -2.00 -14.10
N ILE A 52 5.02 -1.83 -13.65
CA ILE A 52 5.80 -0.61 -13.92
C ILE A 52 6.08 -0.48 -15.43
N ALA A 53 6.54 -1.55 -16.08
CA ALA A 53 6.77 -1.55 -17.53
C ALA A 53 5.49 -1.23 -18.31
N LYS A 54 4.34 -1.73 -17.87
CA LYS A 54 3.03 -1.42 -18.44
C LYS A 54 2.65 0.05 -18.24
N ALA A 55 2.85 0.60 -17.05
CA ALA A 55 2.60 2.02 -16.78
C ALA A 55 3.47 2.93 -17.67
N VAL A 56 4.75 2.58 -17.84
CA VAL A 56 5.67 3.26 -18.76
C VAL A 56 5.20 3.16 -20.21
N GLY A 57 4.74 1.98 -20.64
CA GLY A 57 4.17 1.78 -21.98
C GLY A 57 2.99 2.70 -22.27
N LEU A 58 2.08 2.87 -21.29
CA LEU A 58 0.95 3.79 -21.39
C LEU A 58 1.40 5.26 -21.35
N ALA A 59 2.39 5.60 -20.54
CA ALA A 59 2.91 6.96 -20.44
C ALA A 59 3.49 7.46 -21.78
N LYS A 60 4.17 6.58 -22.54
CA LYS A 60 4.75 6.92 -23.85
C LYS A 60 3.71 7.30 -24.91
N THR A 61 2.48 6.82 -24.79
CA THR A 61 1.41 7.06 -25.77
C THR A 61 0.45 8.16 -25.35
N ALA A 62 0.53 8.64 -24.11
CA ALA A 62 -0.34 9.68 -23.58
C ALA A 62 0.19 11.08 -23.90
N ASP A 63 -0.72 12.03 -24.19
CA ASP A 63 -0.35 13.43 -24.39
C ASP A 63 0.17 14.11 -23.11
N GLN A 64 -0.37 13.70 -21.97
CA GLN A 64 -0.03 14.17 -20.63
C GLN A 64 -0.29 13.03 -19.64
N VAL A 65 0.56 12.87 -18.64
CA VAL A 65 0.38 11.91 -17.55
C VAL A 65 0.08 12.65 -16.25
N VAL A 66 -0.90 12.15 -15.50
CA VAL A 66 -1.16 12.57 -14.12
C VAL A 66 -0.97 11.35 -13.22
N LEU A 67 0.13 11.34 -12.47
CA LEU A 67 0.54 10.23 -11.62
C LEU A 67 0.22 10.53 -10.16
N PHE A 68 -0.67 9.75 -9.56
CA PHE A 68 -1.04 9.88 -8.15
C PHE A 68 -0.18 8.94 -7.29
N VAL A 69 0.53 9.52 -6.33
CA VAL A 69 1.39 8.80 -5.38
C VAL A 69 1.20 9.38 -3.99
N GLY A 70 1.77 8.73 -2.98
CA GLY A 70 1.79 9.27 -1.63
C GLY A 70 1.72 8.19 -0.57
N LEU A 71 1.11 8.56 0.55
CA LEU A 71 0.92 7.75 1.73
C LEU A 71 -0.57 7.47 1.94
N ASN A 72 -0.87 6.62 2.90
CA ASN A 72 -2.23 6.33 3.33
C ASN A 72 -2.26 6.14 4.85
N SER A 73 -3.44 5.83 5.39
CA SER A 73 -3.65 5.63 6.82
C SER A 73 -2.92 4.41 7.42
N ASP A 74 -2.35 3.53 6.60
CA ASP A 74 -1.53 2.43 7.10
C ASP A 74 -0.08 2.91 7.36
N PHE A 75 0.37 3.97 6.68
CA PHE A 75 1.69 4.59 6.89
C PHE A 75 1.66 5.79 7.84
N GLU A 76 0.61 6.60 7.80
CA GLU A 76 0.43 7.77 8.67
C GLU A 76 -0.75 7.52 9.61
N ARG A 77 -0.46 7.15 10.86
CA ARG A 77 -1.48 6.77 11.84
C ARG A 77 -1.09 7.13 13.26
N GLU A 78 -2.12 7.32 14.08
CA GLU A 78 -1.96 7.51 15.51
C GLU A 78 -1.27 6.30 16.17
N GLY A 79 -0.41 6.59 17.15
CA GLY A 79 0.32 5.58 17.92
C GLY A 79 1.48 4.93 17.19
N HIS A 80 1.83 5.41 15.98
CA HIS A 80 2.97 4.90 15.24
C HIS A 80 3.60 5.98 14.35
N ASP A 81 4.83 6.38 14.67
CA ASP A 81 5.62 7.25 13.82
C ASP A 81 6.28 6.47 12.67
N ARG A 82 6.46 7.12 11.53
CA ARG A 82 7.16 6.53 10.38
C ARG A 82 8.66 6.45 10.65
N PRO A 83 9.34 5.35 10.26
CA PRO A 83 10.79 5.21 10.44
C PRO A 83 11.62 6.01 9.42
N HIS A 84 11.02 6.41 8.29
CA HIS A 84 11.68 7.14 7.21
C HIS A 84 10.66 7.97 6.41
N MET A 85 11.18 8.88 5.59
CA MET A 85 10.36 9.77 4.74
C MET A 85 10.06 9.18 3.36
N ASP A 86 10.60 8.00 3.02
CA ASP A 86 10.46 7.42 1.68
C ASP A 86 9.01 7.06 1.33
N LEU A 87 8.69 7.13 0.03
CA LEU A 87 7.43 6.62 -0.49
C LEU A 87 7.39 5.08 -0.41
N PRO A 88 6.20 4.47 -0.21
CA PRO A 88 6.11 3.03 -0.02
C PRO A 88 6.50 2.20 -1.25
N GLY A 89 7.13 1.05 -1.00
CA GLY A 89 7.41 0.06 -2.04
C GLY A 89 8.29 0.62 -3.17
N ARG A 90 7.88 0.38 -4.42
CA ARG A 90 8.60 0.82 -5.63
C ARG A 90 8.03 2.13 -6.21
N THR A 91 7.37 2.95 -5.39
CA THR A 91 6.68 4.16 -5.87
C THR A 91 7.65 5.18 -6.46
N SER A 92 8.81 5.40 -5.83
CA SER A 92 9.82 6.33 -6.38
C SER A 92 10.36 5.85 -7.73
N GLU A 93 10.55 4.54 -7.91
CA GLU A 93 10.98 3.95 -9.17
C GLU A 93 9.93 4.14 -10.28
N LEU A 94 8.65 3.92 -9.96
CA LEU A 94 7.54 4.18 -10.88
C LEU A 94 7.52 5.65 -11.31
N VAL A 95 7.69 6.58 -10.37
CA VAL A 95 7.73 8.03 -10.66
C VAL A 95 8.87 8.34 -11.63
N SER A 96 10.09 7.90 -11.34
CA SER A 96 11.25 8.14 -12.20
C SER A 96 11.06 7.55 -13.59
N ALA A 97 10.60 6.29 -13.69
CA ALA A 97 10.42 5.62 -14.97
C ALA A 97 9.33 6.27 -15.84
N VAL A 98 8.22 6.69 -15.24
CA VAL A 98 7.13 7.38 -15.95
C VAL A 98 7.55 8.79 -16.38
N ALA A 99 8.23 9.54 -15.52
CA ALA A 99 8.72 10.88 -15.83
C ALA A 99 9.78 10.86 -16.94
N GLU A 100 10.65 9.85 -16.97
CA GLU A 100 11.61 9.65 -18.06
C GLU A 100 10.90 9.31 -19.38
N ALA A 101 9.87 8.47 -19.33
CA ALA A 101 9.11 8.05 -20.49
C ALA A 101 8.24 9.17 -21.09
N ASN A 102 7.77 10.11 -20.27
CA ASN A 102 6.97 11.25 -20.72
C ASN A 102 7.30 12.52 -19.91
N SER A 103 7.94 13.49 -20.56
CA SER A 103 8.31 14.77 -19.95
C SER A 103 7.11 15.65 -19.57
N LYS A 104 5.91 15.34 -20.06
CA LYS A 104 4.63 15.96 -19.68
C LYS A 104 3.96 15.14 -18.58
N THR A 105 4.69 14.85 -17.51
CA THR A 105 4.16 14.15 -16.33
C THR A 105 3.95 15.14 -15.19
N VAL A 106 2.76 15.12 -14.60
CA VAL A 106 2.44 15.80 -13.33
C VAL A 106 2.31 14.74 -12.26
N VAL A 107 3.07 14.88 -11.17
CA VAL A 107 2.99 13.99 -10.01
C VAL A 107 2.18 14.67 -8.92
N VAL A 108 1.07 14.03 -8.53
CA VAL A 108 0.20 14.47 -7.43
C VAL A 108 0.50 13.63 -6.22
N VAL A 109 0.84 14.29 -5.11
CA VAL A 109 1.34 13.62 -3.91
C VAL A 109 0.34 13.81 -2.78
N GLN A 110 -0.18 12.69 -2.27
CA GLN A 110 -1.13 12.67 -1.17
C GLN A 110 -0.41 12.23 0.11
N SER A 111 -0.04 13.18 0.97
CA SER A 111 0.56 12.87 2.28
C SER A 111 0.16 13.90 3.33
N GLY A 112 0.07 13.45 4.59
CA GLY A 112 -0.14 14.32 5.75
C GLY A 112 1.18 14.93 6.27
N SER A 113 2.31 14.28 5.98
CA SER A 113 3.65 14.68 6.37
C SER A 113 4.62 14.65 5.18
N LEU A 114 5.86 15.11 5.41
CA LEU A 114 6.87 15.25 4.36
C LEU A 114 7.26 13.88 3.77
N VAL A 115 7.48 13.84 2.45
CA VAL A 115 8.00 12.65 1.76
C VAL A 115 9.27 13.02 0.99
N SER A 116 10.18 12.05 0.89
CA SER A 116 11.36 12.19 0.03
C SER A 116 10.95 12.11 -1.44
N MET A 117 11.50 13.00 -2.26
CA MET A 117 11.31 12.99 -3.71
C MET A 117 12.61 12.62 -4.41
N PRO A 118 12.57 11.75 -5.43
CA PRO A 118 13.71 11.45 -6.29
C PRO A 118 14.12 12.64 -7.17
#